data_AF-A0A645BGL2-F1
#
_entry.id   AF-A0A645BGL2-F1
#
_cell.length_a   1.000
_cell.length_b   1.000
_cell.length_c   1.000
_cell.angle_alpha   90.00
_cell.angle_beta   90.00
_cell.angle_gamma   90.00
#
_symmetry.space_group_name_H-M   'P 1'
#
loop_
_entity.id
_entity.type
_entity.pdbx_description
1 polymer ?
#
loop_
_entity_poly.entity_id
_entity_poly.type
_entity_poly.pdbx_seq_one_letter_code
_entity_poly.pdbx_strand_id
1 'polypeptide(L)'
;MIESPTRTILIPNDSEKENSQNSEEVRGLIAALRAGTRSKNLLRKAGLHAVSVYTKQFELLLGAGALEILDEELAVLRDETLYSEHTGLKIPQEGIAIFS
;
A
#
# COMPACT_ATOMS: atom_id res chain seq x y z
N MET A 1 21.61 -16.74 0.79
CA MET A 1 20.90 -15.63 0.13
C MET A 1 19.85 -15.16 1.12
N ILE A 2 20.00 -13.98 1.72
CA ILE A 2 19.03 -13.48 2.71
C ILE A 2 17.95 -12.77 1.89
N GLU A 3 16.85 -13.46 1.60
CA GLU A 3 15.66 -12.80 1.10
C GLU A 3 15.21 -11.81 2.19
N SER A 4 15.27 -10.51 1.88
CA SER A 4 14.78 -9.49 2.81
C SER A 4 13.25 -9.50 2.75
N PRO A 5 12.54 -9.62 3.88
CA PRO A 5 11.08 -9.70 3.86
C PRO A 5 10.49 -8.44 3.21
N THR A 6 9.59 -8.65 2.26
CA THR A 6 8.81 -7.60 1.61
C THR A 6 7.44 -7.49 2.25
N ARG A 7 6.88 -6.28 2.21
CA ARG A 7 5.54 -5.98 2.70
C ARG A 7 4.72 -5.39 1.56
N THR A 8 3.42 -5.63 1.59
CA THR A 8 2.52 -5.25 0.51
C THR A 8 1.80 -3.95 0.85
N ILE A 9 1.81 -3.01 -0.09
CA ILE A 9 1.11 -1.72 0.02
C ILE A 9 0.13 -1.62 -1.14
N LEU A 10 -1.16 -1.50 -0.83
CA LEU A 10 -2.24 -1.24 -1.77
C LEU A 10 -2.27 0.23 -2.18
N ILE A 11 -2.43 0.47 -3.48
CA ILE A 11 -2.49 1.80 -4.08
C ILE A 11 -3.97 2.10 -4.43
N PRO A 12 -4.67 3.00 -3.71
CA PRO A 12 -6.10 3.22 -3.89
C PRO A 12 -6.47 3.83 -5.24
N ASN A 13 -5.72 4.85 -5.66
CA ASN A 13 -5.92 5.54 -6.91
C ASN A 13 -4.62 5.50 -7.70
N ASP A 14 -4.61 4.62 -8.69
CA ASP A 14 -3.56 4.59 -9.69
C ASP A 14 -3.84 5.68 -10.72
N SER A 15 -3.04 6.75 -10.68
CA SER A 15 -3.23 7.99 -11.43
C SER A 15 -3.27 7.82 -12.96
N GLU A 16 -2.68 6.76 -13.53
CA GLU A 16 -2.80 6.51 -14.97
C GLU A 16 -4.04 5.69 -15.34
N LYS A 17 -4.65 5.02 -14.36
CA LYS A 17 -5.90 4.28 -14.50
C LYS A 17 -7.09 5.07 -13.95
N GLU A 18 -7.09 6.39 -14.14
CA GLU A 18 -8.19 7.32 -13.83
C GLU A 18 -9.40 7.10 -14.77
N ASN A 19 -9.83 5.85 -14.90
CA ASN A 19 -11.20 5.52 -15.24
C ASN A 19 -11.91 5.29 -13.91
N SER A 20 -12.97 6.06 -13.63
CA SER A 20 -13.70 6.04 -12.35
C SER A 20 -14.04 4.64 -11.85
N GLN A 21 -14.30 3.70 -12.77
CA GLN A 21 -14.63 2.31 -12.48
C GLN A 21 -13.53 1.52 -11.75
N ASN A 22 -12.24 1.76 -12.08
CA ASN A 22 -11.12 1.01 -11.50
C ASN A 22 -10.81 1.50 -10.08
N SER A 23 -10.86 2.82 -9.86
CA SER A 23 -10.69 3.41 -8.53
C SER A 23 -11.76 2.93 -7.54
N GLU A 24 -12.99 2.75 -8.01
CA GLU A 24 -14.10 2.28 -7.18
C GLU A 24 -13.97 0.78 -6.84
N GLU A 25 -13.48 -0.05 -7.78
CA GLU A 25 -13.15 -1.46 -7.47
C GLU A 25 -12.09 -1.54 -6.36
N VAL A 26 -10.98 -0.81 -6.48
CA VAL A 26 -9.90 -0.87 -5.48
C VAL A 26 -10.39 -0.38 -4.12
N ARG A 27 -11.17 0.70 -4.08
CA ARG A 27 -11.78 1.20 -2.84
C ARG A 27 -12.72 0.16 -2.21
N GLY A 28 -13.48 -0.56 -3.03
CA GLY A 28 -14.33 -1.68 -2.59
C GLY A 28 -13.51 -2.83 -2.00
N LEU A 29 -12.38 -3.18 -2.63
CA LEU A 29 -11.44 -4.19 -2.10
C LEU A 29 -10.88 -3.76 -0.74
N ILE A 30 -10.43 -2.50 -0.62
CA ILE A 30 -9.91 -1.93 0.62
C ILE A 30 -10.98 -1.95 1.72
N ALA A 31 -12.22 -1.55 1.41
CA ALA A 31 -13.32 -1.56 2.37
C ALA A 31 -13.63 -2.98 2.87
N ALA A 32 -13.68 -3.97 1.97
CA ALA A 32 -13.86 -5.37 2.35
C ALA A 32 -12.72 -5.89 3.23
N LEU A 33 -11.48 -5.50 2.93
CA LEU A 33 -10.32 -5.85 3.75
C LEU A 33 -10.39 -5.17 5.13
N ARG A 34 -10.77 -3.89 5.23
CA ARG A 34 -10.98 -3.19 6.51
C ARG A 34 -12.06 -3.85 7.36
N ALA A 35 -13.11 -4.39 6.73
CA ALA A 35 -14.15 -5.14 7.40
C ALA A 35 -13.71 -6.55 7.89
N GLY A 36 -12.44 -6.92 7.70
CA GLY A 36 -11.90 -8.22 8.11
C GLY A 36 -12.12 -9.34 7.09
N THR A 37 -12.63 -9.04 5.89
CA THR A 37 -12.77 -10.06 4.84
C THR A 37 -11.39 -10.48 4.37
N ARG A 38 -11.13 -11.80 4.35
CA ARG A 38 -9.83 -12.39 3.95
C ARG A 38 -10.06 -13.62 3.08
N SER A 39 -10.50 -13.42 1.84
CA SER A 39 -10.62 -14.50 0.86
C SER A 39 -9.42 -14.51 -0.09
N LYS A 40 -9.02 -15.70 -0.57
CA LYS A 40 -7.93 -15.83 -1.57
C LYS A 40 -8.21 -15.00 -2.83
N ASN A 41 -9.47 -14.92 -3.25
CA ASN A 41 -9.86 -14.12 -4.41
C ASN A 41 -9.70 -12.62 -4.14
N LEU A 42 -10.12 -12.15 -2.96
CA LEU A 42 -9.98 -10.74 -2.55
C LEU A 42 -8.51 -10.34 -2.47
N LEU A 43 -7.68 -11.16 -1.81
CA LEU A 43 -6.24 -10.90 -1.70
C LEU A 43 -5.55 -10.92 -3.07
N ARG A 44 -5.93 -11.86 -3.95
CA ARG A 44 -5.40 -11.91 -5.33
C ARG A 44 -5.77 -10.65 -6.12
N LYS A 45 -7.01 -10.18 -6.03
CA LYS A 45 -7.45 -8.94 -6.69
C LYS A 45 -6.72 -7.73 -6.11
N ALA A 46 -6.65 -7.62 -4.79
CA ALA A 46 -5.93 -6.56 -4.10
C ALA A 46 -4.46 -6.51 -4.53
N GLY A 47 -3.80 -7.67 -4.63
CA GLY A 47 -2.40 -7.78 -5.07
C GLY A 47 -2.13 -7.24 -6.49
N LEU A 48 -3.13 -7.14 -7.36
CA LEU A 48 -2.96 -6.53 -8.69
C LEU A 48 -2.81 -5.00 -8.63
N HIS A 49 -3.24 -4.40 -7.52
CA HIS A 49 -3.17 -2.96 -7.25
C HIS A 49 -2.20 -2.65 -6.11
N ALA A 50 -1.28 -3.57 -5.83
CA ALA A 50 -0.34 -3.45 -4.74
C ALA A 50 1.10 -3.45 -5.22
N VAL A 51 1.96 -2.81 -4.45
CA VAL A 51 3.41 -2.84 -4.61
C VAL A 51 4.06 -3.53 -3.43
N SER A 52 5.11 -4.28 -3.70
CA SER A 52 5.94 -4.91 -2.66
C SER A 52 7.15 -4.04 -2.38
N VAL A 53 7.32 -3.67 -1.11
CA VAL A 53 8.45 -2.86 -0.63
C VAL A 53 9.25 -3.62 0.41
N TYR A 54 10.52 -3.28 0.57
CA TYR A 54 11.31 -3.86 1.67
C TYR A 54 10.81 -3.34 3.02
N THR A 55 10.96 -4.15 4.06
CA THR A 55 10.53 -3.80 5.43
C THR A 55 11.02 -2.42 5.88
N LYS A 56 12.27 -2.04 5.58
CA LYS A 56 12.80 -0.70 5.91
C LYS A 56 12.06 0.44 5.20
N GLN A 57 11.71 0.25 3.93
CA GLN A 57 10.96 1.25 3.14
C GLN A 57 9.53 1.38 3.67
N PHE A 58 8.92 0.25 4.05
CA PHE A 58 7.62 0.24 4.70
C PHE A 58 7.63 1.03 6.01
N GLU A 59 8.64 0.82 6.86
CA GLU A 59 8.80 1.55 8.12
C GLU A 59 8.95 3.06 7.93
N LEU A 60 9.69 3.50 6.90
CA LEU A 60 9.80 4.93 6.57
C LEU A 60 8.45 5.53 6.16
N LEU A 61 7.70 4.83 5.31
CA LEU A 61 6.37 5.25 4.88
C LEU A 61 5.37 5.26 6.05
N LEU A 62 5.43 4.25 6.92
CA LEU A 62 4.61 4.18 8.12
C LEU A 62 4.95 5.31 9.09
N GLY A 63 6.24 5.56 9.34
CA GLY A 63 6.73 6.64 10.20
C GLY A 63 6.42 8.04 9.64
N ALA A 64 6.29 8.19 8.33
CA ALA A 64 5.81 9.41 7.69
C ALA A 64 4.28 9.59 7.74
N GLY A 65 3.54 8.61 8.30
CA GLY A 65 2.08 8.61 8.33
C GLY A 65 1.41 8.30 6.99
N ALA A 66 2.19 7.93 5.97
CA ALA A 66 1.70 7.68 4.62
C ALA A 66 0.93 6.37 4.46
N LEU A 67 1.00 5.46 5.45
CA LEU A 67 0.35 4.15 5.40
C LEU A 67 -0.78 4.01 6.42
N GLU A 68 -1.79 3.24 6.04
CA GLU A 68 -2.78 2.65 6.94
C GLU A 68 -2.56 1.13 6.98
N ILE A 69 -2.31 0.58 8.16
CA ILE A 69 -2.11 -0.87 8.32
C ILE A 69 -3.47 -1.56 8.31
N LEU A 70 -3.67 -2.50 7.39
CA LEU A 70 -4.84 -3.38 7.35
C LEU A 70 -4.57 -4.74 7.99
N ASP A 71 -3.31 -5.20 7.94
CA ASP A 71 -2.85 -6.50 8.43
C ASP A 71 -1.33 -6.47 8.69
N GLU A 72 -0.76 -7.53 9.27
CA GLU A 72 0.68 -7.64 9.54
C GLU A 72 1.54 -7.44 8.29
N GLU A 73 1.09 -7.91 7.13
CA GLU A 73 1.84 -7.83 5.87
C GLU A 73 1.24 -6.84 4.86
N LEU A 74 0.07 -6.25 5.17
CA LEU A 74 -0.72 -5.47 4.23
C LEU A 74 -1.06 -4.08 4.76
N ALA A 75 -0.72 -3.06 3.99
CA ALA A 75 -1.13 -1.69 4.23
C ALA A 75 -1.76 -1.05 2.99
N VAL A 76 -2.38 0.10 3.19
CA VAL A 76 -2.92 0.97 2.14
C VAL A 76 -2.14 2.28 2.15
N LEU A 77 -1.75 2.74 0.97
CA LEU A 77 -1.18 4.08 0.80
C LEU A 77 -2.28 5.13 1.01
N ARG A 78 -2.13 5.98 2.03
CA ARG A 78 -3.02 7.12 2.29
C ARG A 78 -2.60 8.37 1.53
N ASP A 79 -1.30 8.58 1.42
CA ASP A 79 -0.74 9.70 0.66
C ASP A 79 -0.45 9.27 -0.78
N GLU A 80 -1.46 9.43 -1.63
CA GLU A 80 -1.41 9.06 -3.03
C GLU A 80 -0.38 9.88 -3.83
N THR A 81 0.08 11.03 -3.32
CA THR A 81 1.11 11.85 -3.97
C THR A 81 2.48 11.18 -3.98
N LEU A 82 2.67 10.16 -3.13
CA LEU A 82 3.88 9.36 -3.05
C LEU A 82 3.90 8.23 -4.10
N TYR A 83 2.83 7.99 -4.84
CA TYR A 83 2.80 7.01 -5.92
C TYR A 83 2.54 7.67 -7.26
N SER A 84 3.27 7.23 -8.27
CA SER A 84 3.00 7.54 -9.67
C SER A 84 3.49 6.37 -10.50
N GLU A 85 2.69 5.88 -11.45
CA GLU A 85 3.11 4.76 -12.33
C GLU A 85 4.43 5.06 -13.06
N HIS A 86 4.66 6.32 -13.47
CA HIS A 86 5.89 6.72 -14.16
C HIS A 86 7.15 6.67 -13.31
N THR A 87 7.05 6.92 -12.00
CA THR A 87 8.21 7.04 -11.10
C THR A 87 8.23 5.98 -9.99
N GLY A 88 7.17 5.19 -9.87
CA GLY A 88 6.93 4.23 -8.81
C GLY A 88 6.55 4.88 -7.48
N LEU A 89 6.71 4.09 -6.41
CA LEU A 89 6.51 4.54 -5.04
C LEU A 89 7.72 5.33 -4.56
N LYS A 90 7.50 6.58 -4.18
CA LYS A 90 8.49 7.46 -3.57
C LYS A 90 8.61 7.14 -2.09
N ILE A 91 9.82 6.79 -1.68
CA ILE A 91 10.14 6.52 -0.28
C ILE A 91 10.61 7.83 0.38
N PRO A 92 9.96 8.29 1.46
CA PRO A 92 10.45 9.41 2.26
C PRO A 92 11.88 9.13 2.75
N GLN A 93 12.76 10.14 2.68
CA GLN A 93 14.15 9.99 3.13
C GLN A 93 14.26 9.95 4.66
N GLU A 94 13.30 10.55 5.37
CA GLU A 94 13.18 10.53 6.82
C GLU A 94 11.77 10.06 7.20
N GLY A 95 11.68 8.95 7.94
CA GLY A 95 10.48 8.62 8.70
C GLY A 95 10.51 9.41 10.00
N ILE A 96 9.37 9.85 10.53
CA ILE A 96 9.33 10.52 11.84
C ILE A 96 9.67 9.48 12.90
N ALA A 97 10.95 9.39 13.26
CA ALA A 97 11.40 8.62 14.41
C ALA A 97 11.05 9.41 15.67
N ILE A 98 9.82 9.28 16.16
CA ILE A 98 9.50 9.64 17.55
C ILE A 98 10.11 8.55 18.45
N PHE A 99 11.37 8.73 18.82
CA PHE A 99 11.91 8.09 20.02
C PHE A 99 11.24 8.79 21.22
N SER A 100 10.38 8.06 21.94
CA SER A 100 9.87 8.47 23.26
C SER A 100 10.72 7.86 24.37
#